data_AF-A0A8H4QUR5-F1
#
_entry.id   AF-A0A8H4QUR5-F1
#
_cell.length_a   1.000
_cell.length_b   1.000
_cell.length_c   1.000
_cell.angle_alpha   90.00
_cell.angle_beta   90.00
_cell.angle_gamma   90.00
#
_symmetry.space_group_name_H-M   'P 1'
#
loop_
_entity.id
_entity.type
_entity.pdbx_description
1 polymer ?
#
loop_
_entity_poly.entity_id
_entity_poly.type
_entity_poly.pdbx_seq_one_letter_code
_entity_poly.pdbx_strand_id
1 'polypeptide(L)'
;MQFFTTFLFAIVAFVSLVSGAPIELSQRDVFVPPVVLPNSQSVWKVGSKQTVKWDVSDPPAQITNTEAKIILVTDGLLDFEHPLAEGLDVLKGSHQITVPKVKPGKNYQILVFGDSGNTGEFFKITN
;
A
#
# COMPACT_ATOMS: atom_id res chain seq x y z
N MET A 1 -34.73 42.19 44.36
CA MET A 1 -33.29 42.00 44.04
C MET A 1 -32.90 40.55 43.68
N GLN A 2 -33.86 39.63 43.45
CA GLN A 2 -33.58 38.23 43.05
C GLN A 2 -33.78 37.94 41.56
N PHE A 3 -34.50 38.81 40.82
CA PHE A 3 -34.76 38.65 39.38
C PHE A 3 -33.61 39.15 38.49
N PHE A 4 -32.75 40.02 39.01
CA PHE A 4 -31.66 40.62 38.24
C PHE A 4 -30.40 39.73 38.23
N THR A 5 -30.23 38.90 39.26
CA THR A 5 -29.09 38.00 39.44
C THR A 5 -29.20 36.73 38.59
N THR A 6 -30.41 36.24 38.34
CA THR A 6 -30.66 35.07 37.46
C THR A 6 -30.43 35.39 35.99
N PHE A 7 -30.62 36.65 35.58
CA PHE A 7 -30.38 37.06 34.19
C PHE A 7 -28.88 37.11 33.85
N LEU A 8 -28.01 37.37 34.84
CA LEU A 8 -26.56 37.49 34.63
C LEU A 8 -25.88 36.12 34.41
N PHE A 9 -26.42 35.03 34.98
CA PHE A 9 -25.90 33.68 34.74
C PHE A 9 -26.26 33.11 33.37
N ALA A 10 -27.33 33.60 32.74
CA ALA A 10 -27.74 33.16 31.40
C ALA A 10 -26.83 33.70 30.28
N ILE A 11 -26.10 34.80 30.52
CA ILE A 11 -25.25 35.45 29.51
C ILE A 11 -23.86 34.79 29.38
N VAL A 12 -23.39 34.08 30.42
CA VAL A 12 -22.04 33.45 30.41
C VAL A 12 -22.04 32.07 29.72
N ALA A 13 -23.21 31.46 29.51
CA ALA A 13 -23.30 30.10 28.97
C ALA A 13 -23.25 29.99 27.43
N PHE A 14 -23.21 31.10 26.68
CA PHE A 14 -23.44 31.10 25.23
C PHE A 14 -22.24 31.46 24.34
N VAL A 15 -21.01 31.51 24.86
CA VAL A 15 -19.84 31.84 24.02
C VAL A 15 -18.70 30.85 24.23
N SER A 16 -18.88 29.64 23.73
CA SER A 16 -17.76 28.79 23.32
C SER A 16 -18.00 28.32 21.88
N LEU A 17 -18.01 29.28 20.95
CA LEU A 17 -17.84 28.96 19.53
C LEU A 17 -16.37 28.61 19.32
N VAL A 18 -16.04 27.32 19.44
CA VAL A 18 -14.78 26.80 18.93
C VAL A 18 -14.86 26.88 17.40
N SER A 19 -14.10 27.80 16.81
CA SER A 19 -13.88 27.83 15.37
C SER A 19 -12.86 26.74 15.01
N GLY A 20 -13.36 25.59 14.57
CA GLY A 20 -12.53 24.59 13.91
C GLY A 20 -12.36 24.97 12.45
N ALA A 21 -11.32 25.73 12.11
CA ALA A 21 -10.97 25.93 10.72
C ALA A 21 -10.60 24.56 10.10
N PRO A 22 -11.13 24.19 8.92
CA PRO A 22 -10.70 22.97 8.26
C PRO A 22 -9.19 23.07 7.98
N ILE A 23 -8.44 22.13 8.51
CA ILE A 23 -7.06 21.91 8.07
C ILE A 23 -7.17 21.50 6.61
N GLU A 24 -6.49 22.20 5.70
CA GLU A 24 -6.30 21.70 4.35
C GLU A 24 -5.46 20.42 4.41
N LEU A 25 -6.15 19.30 4.58
CA LEU A 25 -5.58 17.97 4.43
C LEU A 25 -5.36 17.80 2.93
N SER A 26 -4.14 18.07 2.46
CA SER A 26 -3.70 17.60 1.14
C SER A 26 -4.04 16.11 1.09
N GLN A 27 -4.90 15.69 0.15
CA GLN A 27 -5.32 14.30 0.04
C GLN A 27 -4.07 13.44 -0.11
N ARG A 28 -3.77 12.77 0.99
CA ARG A 28 -2.62 11.92 1.22
C ARG A 28 -3.04 10.56 0.67
N ASP A 29 -2.56 10.24 -0.52
CA ASP A 29 -3.12 9.12 -1.27
C ASP A 29 -2.25 7.87 -1.16
N VAL A 30 -2.91 6.71 -1.16
CA VAL A 30 -2.23 5.42 -1.12
C VAL A 30 -1.71 5.12 -2.52
N PHE A 31 -0.39 4.95 -2.64
CA PHE A 31 0.20 4.60 -3.93
C PHE A 31 0.11 3.09 -4.18
N VAL A 32 -0.58 2.70 -5.26
CA VAL A 32 -0.77 1.29 -5.66
C VAL A 32 -0.22 1.09 -7.07
N PRO A 33 1.10 0.92 -7.23
CA PRO A 33 1.70 0.81 -8.56
C PRO A 33 1.30 -0.50 -9.27
N PRO A 34 0.97 -0.45 -10.56
CA PRO A 34 0.78 -1.65 -11.37
C PRO A 34 2.08 -2.47 -11.46
N VAL A 35 1.99 -3.78 -11.22
CA VAL A 35 3.12 -4.70 -11.45
C VAL A 35 3.28 -4.94 -12.96
N VAL A 36 4.48 -4.70 -13.47
CA VAL A 36 4.85 -4.84 -14.89
C VAL A 36 5.59 -6.15 -15.16
N LEU A 37 6.48 -6.54 -14.26
CA LEU A 37 7.16 -7.84 -14.29
C LEU A 37 7.12 -8.50 -12.91
N PRO A 38 6.88 -9.83 -12.84
CA PRO A 38 6.64 -10.74 -13.96
C PRO A 38 5.28 -10.50 -14.65
N ASN A 39 5.18 -10.98 -15.89
CA ASN A 39 3.97 -10.96 -16.71
C ASN A 39 3.60 -12.37 -17.20
N SER A 40 2.55 -12.49 -17.99
CA SER A 40 2.05 -13.76 -18.56
C SER A 40 3.05 -14.59 -19.34
N GLN A 41 4.13 -13.99 -19.83
CA GLN A 41 5.20 -14.67 -20.56
C GLN A 41 6.39 -15.05 -19.67
N SER A 42 6.38 -14.63 -18.41
CA SER A 42 7.50 -14.83 -17.48
C SER A 42 7.57 -16.28 -16.99
N VAL A 43 8.78 -16.82 -17.00
CA VAL A 43 9.09 -18.15 -16.46
C VAL A 43 10.25 -18.02 -15.49
N TRP A 44 9.98 -18.29 -14.22
CA TRP A 44 10.96 -18.18 -13.14
C TRP A 44 11.43 -19.55 -12.68
N LYS A 45 12.74 -19.68 -12.48
CA LYS A 45 13.32 -20.90 -11.92
C LYS A 45 13.47 -20.78 -10.40
N VAL A 46 13.07 -21.79 -9.64
CA VAL A 46 13.28 -21.85 -8.18
C VAL A 46 14.76 -21.59 -7.85
N GLY A 47 15.01 -20.76 -6.83
CA GLY A 47 16.35 -20.36 -6.39
C GLY A 47 17.08 -19.39 -7.32
N SER A 48 16.53 -19.06 -8.49
CA SER A 48 17.12 -18.02 -9.35
C SER A 48 16.83 -16.63 -8.80
N LYS A 49 17.69 -15.67 -9.15
CA LYS A 49 17.40 -14.25 -8.90
C LYS A 49 16.54 -13.71 -10.03
N GLN A 50 15.43 -13.06 -9.68
CA GLN A 50 14.49 -12.49 -10.63
C GLN A 50 14.16 -11.05 -10.26
N THR A 51 13.86 -10.25 -11.27
CA THR A 51 13.49 -8.84 -11.07
C THR A 51 11.97 -8.72 -11.04
N VAL A 52 11.45 -8.18 -9.95
CA VAL A 52 10.11 -7.63 -9.88
C VAL A 52 10.17 -6.18 -10.30
N LYS A 53 9.29 -5.76 -11.21
CA LYS A 53 9.19 -4.39 -11.70
C LYS A 53 7.75 -3.93 -11.62
N TRP A 54 7.55 -2.69 -11.20
CA TRP A 54 6.26 -2.03 -11.16
C TRP A 54 6.38 -0.61 -11.71
N ASP A 55 5.26 -0.03 -12.11
CA ASP A 55 5.21 1.30 -12.72
C ASP A 55 5.18 2.39 -11.65
N VAL A 56 6.09 3.35 -11.78
CA VAL A 56 6.23 4.51 -10.89
C VAL A 56 6.18 5.83 -11.66
N SER A 57 5.61 5.82 -12.87
CA SER A 57 5.52 6.99 -13.74
C SER A 57 4.49 8.03 -13.28
N ASP A 58 3.47 7.61 -12.52
CA ASP A 58 2.37 8.46 -12.04
C ASP A 58 2.11 8.29 -10.54
N PRO A 59 3.06 8.65 -9.66
CA PRO A 59 2.83 8.63 -8.22
C PRO A 59 1.94 9.81 -7.78
N PRO A 60 1.10 9.64 -6.74
CA PRO A 60 0.38 10.74 -6.12
C PRO A 60 1.31 11.87 -5.67
N ALA A 61 0.82 13.11 -5.75
CA ALA A 61 1.60 14.30 -5.36
C ALA A 61 2.05 14.29 -3.90
N GLN A 62 1.34 13.56 -3.03
CA GLN A 62 1.68 13.36 -1.62
C GLN A 62 1.43 11.88 -1.28
N ILE A 63 2.50 11.18 -0.88
CA ILE A 63 2.46 9.76 -0.52
C ILE A 63 2.52 9.63 1.00
N THR A 64 1.60 8.88 1.58
CA THR A 64 1.54 8.60 3.03
C THR A 64 2.56 7.59 3.49
N ASN A 65 2.77 6.56 2.67
CA ASN A 65 3.61 5.43 2.97
C ASN A 65 4.36 5.01 1.70
N THR A 66 5.69 5.05 1.78
CA THR A 66 6.55 4.56 0.71
C THR A 66 7.08 3.15 0.99
N GLU A 67 6.84 2.60 2.18
CA GLU A 67 7.26 1.24 2.52
C GLU A 67 6.40 0.21 1.79
N ALA A 68 7.06 -0.78 1.21
CA ALA A 68 6.42 -1.85 0.46
C ALA A 68 7.02 -3.24 0.75
N LYS A 69 6.21 -4.24 0.45
CA LYS A 69 6.55 -5.66 0.44
C LYS A 69 6.24 -6.27 -0.92
N ILE A 70 6.98 -7.31 -1.28
CA ILE A 70 6.71 -8.14 -2.44
C ILE A 70 6.17 -9.47 -1.93
N ILE A 71 4.93 -9.78 -2.28
CA ILE A 71 4.23 -11.00 -1.87
C ILE A 71 4.06 -11.91 -3.08
N LEU A 72 4.35 -13.20 -2.88
CA LEU A 72 4.00 -14.23 -3.85
C LEU A 72 2.55 -14.65 -3.62
N VAL A 73 1.74 -14.60 -4.66
CA VAL A 73 0.37 -15.10 -4.65
C VAL A 73 0.33 -16.45 -5.34
N THR A 74 -0.25 -17.46 -4.69
CA THR A 74 -0.36 -18.82 -5.24
C THR A 74 -1.82 -19.26 -5.22
N ASP A 75 -2.41 -19.48 -6.40
CA ASP A 75 -3.83 -19.86 -6.52
C ASP A 75 -4.79 -18.93 -5.73
N GLY A 76 -4.47 -17.63 -5.70
CA GLY A 76 -5.24 -16.60 -4.98
C GLY A 76 -4.92 -16.46 -3.49
N LEU A 77 -4.04 -17.30 -2.93
CA LEU A 77 -3.58 -17.22 -1.54
C LEU A 77 -2.36 -16.29 -1.43
N LEU A 78 -2.43 -15.36 -0.49
CA LEU A 78 -1.41 -14.35 -0.21
C LEU A 78 -0.52 -14.83 0.95
N ASP A 79 0.80 -14.92 0.73
CA ASP A 79 1.76 -15.29 1.77
C ASP A 79 2.41 -14.06 2.43
N PHE A 80 1.67 -13.41 3.32
CA PHE A 80 2.18 -12.26 4.09
C PHE A 80 3.14 -12.65 5.22
N GLU A 81 3.14 -13.92 5.65
CA GLU A 81 4.07 -14.42 6.67
C GLU A 81 5.49 -14.57 6.11
N HIS A 82 5.62 -14.85 4.81
CA HIS A 82 6.91 -15.03 4.13
C HIS A 82 7.00 -14.13 2.88
N PRO A 83 7.09 -12.80 3.05
CA PRO A 83 7.29 -11.91 1.91
C PRO A 83 8.59 -12.25 1.18
N LEU A 84 8.60 -12.11 -0.15
CA LEU A 84 9.82 -12.27 -0.95
C LEU A 84 10.85 -11.18 -0.68
N ALA A 85 10.36 -10.00 -0.28
CA ALA A 85 11.13 -8.86 0.19
C ALA A 85 10.21 -7.90 0.95
N GLU A 86 10.77 -7.14 1.90
CA GLU A 86 10.07 -6.14 2.70
C GLU A 86 10.98 -4.96 3.05
N GLY A 87 10.39 -3.87 3.57
CA GLY A 87 11.12 -2.63 3.86
C GLY A 87 11.63 -1.94 2.59
N LEU A 88 10.93 -2.13 1.48
CA LEU A 88 11.27 -1.56 0.19
C LEU A 88 10.70 -0.15 0.07
N ASP A 89 11.36 0.70 -0.69
CA ASP A 89 10.76 1.96 -1.15
C ASP A 89 10.02 1.71 -2.47
N VAL A 90 8.70 1.86 -2.43
CA VAL A 90 7.78 1.69 -3.56
C VAL A 90 8.12 2.61 -4.73
N LEU A 91 8.81 3.73 -4.51
CA LEU A 91 9.18 4.64 -5.60
C LEU A 91 10.38 4.15 -6.42
N LYS A 92 11.07 3.09 -5.99
CA LYS A 92 12.21 2.52 -6.74
C LYS A 92 11.80 1.82 -8.04
N GLY A 93 10.53 1.42 -8.18
CA GLY A 93 10.00 0.80 -9.40
C GLY A 93 10.50 -0.62 -9.68
N SER A 94 11.47 -1.14 -8.94
CA SER A 94 11.96 -2.51 -9.10
C SER A 94 12.74 -3.01 -7.90
N HIS A 95 12.79 -4.34 -7.75
CA HIS A 95 13.63 -5.02 -6.78
C HIS A 95 14.00 -6.41 -7.27
N GLN A 96 15.19 -6.89 -6.92
CA GLN A 96 15.63 -8.25 -7.24
C GLN A 96 15.33 -9.17 -6.06
N ILE A 97 14.62 -10.27 -6.30
CA ILE A 97 14.28 -11.29 -5.30
C ILE A 97 14.96 -12.60 -5.64
N THR A 98 15.00 -13.52 -4.68
CA THR A 98 15.30 -14.93 -4.94
C THR A 98 14.00 -15.71 -4.97
N VAL A 99 13.77 -16.48 -6.03
CA VAL A 99 12.53 -17.26 -6.18
C VAL A 99 12.50 -18.34 -5.08
N PRO A 100 11.45 -18.39 -4.25
CA PRO A 100 11.38 -19.31 -3.13
C PRO A 100 11.21 -20.76 -3.61
N LYS A 101 11.43 -21.70 -2.70
CA LYS A 101 11.21 -23.13 -2.98
C LYS A 101 9.73 -23.46 -2.95
N VAL A 102 9.07 -23.35 -4.09
CA VAL A 102 7.64 -23.68 -4.29
C VAL A 102 7.47 -24.76 -5.36
N LYS A 103 6.28 -25.36 -5.42
CA LYS A 103 5.95 -26.37 -6.43
C LYS A 103 5.90 -25.72 -7.83
N PRO A 104 6.46 -26.32 -8.89
CA PRO A 104 6.27 -25.79 -10.23
C PRO A 104 4.80 -25.65 -10.62
N GLY A 105 4.46 -24.57 -11.31
CA GLY A 105 3.07 -24.23 -11.63
C GLY A 105 2.97 -22.97 -12.48
N LYS A 106 1.74 -22.61 -12.87
CA LYS A 106 1.44 -21.47 -13.76
C LYS A 106 0.47 -20.43 -13.16
N ASN A 107 0.06 -20.64 -11.92
CA ASN A 107 -0.94 -19.83 -11.23
C ASN A 107 -0.28 -18.97 -10.14
N TYR A 108 0.86 -18.38 -10.47
CA TYR A 108 1.59 -17.48 -9.58
C TYR A 108 1.35 -16.04 -10.00
N GLN A 109 1.20 -15.12 -9.05
CA GLN A 109 1.21 -13.68 -9.30
C GLN A 109 2.15 -13.00 -8.29
N ILE A 110 2.57 -11.79 -8.62
CA ILE A 110 3.26 -10.91 -7.69
C ILE A 110 2.34 -9.80 -7.27
N LEU A 111 2.32 -9.53 -5.96
CA LEU A 111 1.70 -8.37 -5.37
C LEU A 111 2.79 -7.46 -4.79
N VAL A 112 2.83 -6.21 -5.22
CA VAL A 112 3.57 -5.15 -4.51
C VAL A 112 2.57 -4.49 -3.57
N PHE A 113 2.83 -4.60 -2.27
CA PHE A 113 1.89 -4.18 -1.22
C PHE A 113 2.52 -3.11 -0.33
N GLY A 114 1.88 -1.93 -0.27
CA GLY A 114 2.16 -0.89 0.72
C GLY A 114 1.04 -0.87 1.77
N ASP A 115 0.17 0.15 1.74
CA ASP A 115 -1.10 0.15 2.49
C ASP A 115 -2.23 -0.57 1.73
N SER A 116 -2.05 -0.71 0.42
CA SER A 116 -2.91 -1.45 -0.51
C SER A 116 -2.02 -2.06 -1.60
N GLY A 117 -2.60 -2.90 -2.47
CA GLY A 117 -1.85 -3.55 -3.51
C GLY A 117 -2.73 -4.05 -4.64
N ASN A 118 -2.14 -4.20 -5.82
CA ASN A 118 -2.76 -4.85 -6.96
C ASN A 118 -1.86 -5.99 -7.46
N THR A 119 -2.45 -7.14 -7.75
CA THR A 119 -1.72 -8.28 -8.28
C THR A 119 -1.38 -8.07 -9.74
N GLY A 120 -0.15 -8.42 -10.14
CA GLY A 120 0.26 -8.52 -11.53
C GLY A 120 -0.38 -9.71 -12.26
N GLU A 121 0.05 -9.93 -13.50
CA GLU A 121 -0.43 -11.07 -14.29
C GLU A 121 0.03 -12.43 -13.74
N PHE A 122 -0.71 -13.48 -14.08
CA PHE A 122 -0.30 -14.85 -13.80
C PHE A 122 0.97 -15.23 -14.56
N PHE A 123 1.92 -15.91 -13.92
CA PHE A 123 3.15 -16.37 -14.55
C PHE A 123 3.56 -17.77 -14.09
N LYS A 124 4.62 -18.33 -14.71
CA LYS A 124 5.08 -19.69 -14.46
C LYS A 124 6.30 -19.74 -13.54
N ILE A 125 6.31 -20.67 -12.59
CA ILE A 125 7.50 -21.08 -11.84
C ILE A 125 7.86 -22.53 -12.20
N THR A 126 9.15 -22.80 -12.41
CA THR A 126 9.75 -24.11 -12.70
C THR A 126 10.85 -24.46 -11.72
N ASN A 127 11.23 -25.74 -11.68
CA ASN A 127 12.42 -26.20 -10.93
C ASN A 127 13.73 -25.75 -11.59
#